data_AF-A0A7Y5EGY0-F1
#
_entry.id   AF-A0A7Y5EGY0-F1
#
_cell.length_a   1.000
_cell.length_b   1.000
_cell.length_c   1.000
_cell.angle_alpha   90.00
_cell.angle_beta   90.00
_cell.angle_gamma   90.00
#
_symmetry.space_group_name_H-M   'P 1'
#
loop_
_entity.id
_entity.type
_entity.pdbx_description
1 polymer ?
#
loop_
_entity_poly.entity_id
_entity_poly.type
_entity_poly.pdbx_seq_one_letter_code
_entity_poly.pdbx_strand_id
1 'polypeptide(L)'
;GVIVHKTHITYPMGPQKLKRVKQLFYAGDWHAAALPGYGPRHRANPFETFEAIPAVARYQFMLDNAEYFVRTFIRGPVCRGQIATDVIRDNFWALFQEPAHDRYITDAKYRGEATPLLAMPGQIDDVGSVLGLWHAYRDKRNEYEKLRREAYAEMPAPGWATLWAGNDNALLSIFRHFDSAAVSKGLIGDVPLTMWLFDYPLFERTYYQLAVNFDVYGNVSHQLQTRLYFDLIRNGAEVNFLRLMPADQRQAILSDWYQNSGKVKMWMDYEDIDTDTPSGIKLDPRNPKRDFGLKLVERTGSLNAAPDPINRCQGAFCSRPQMNEAFRNAEQSLSRLVSRPAAGLKVINQLPEATLLRIEAPGGQRQVYSLLRNRAHSNVAFLLGEAYRYQPGLDSLTLYPGVLSSYPNFIFNIPTDDVPEFVEDMEYAKDDAARFERIVMRWGVRRSHPQFWHYFHDLNSFIKETQPVEAGVLDMNRYENL
;
A
#
# COMPACT_ATOMS: atom_id res chain seq x y z
N GLY A 1 -25.11 16.26 1.74
CA GLY A 1 -23.96 15.86 2.59
C GLY A 1 -22.68 16.39 1.98
N VAL A 2 -21.64 16.59 2.78
CA VAL A 2 -20.31 17.01 2.31
C VAL A 2 -19.52 15.77 1.92
N ILE A 3 -18.87 15.77 0.74
CA ILE A 3 -17.95 14.71 0.32
C ILE A 3 -16.61 14.95 1.00
N VAL A 4 -16.15 13.99 1.81
CA VAL A 4 -14.86 14.05 2.52
C VAL A 4 -13.85 13.16 1.79
N HIS A 5 -12.66 13.69 1.52
CA HIS A 5 -11.65 12.99 0.73
C HIS A 5 -11.33 11.60 1.31
N LYS A 6 -11.16 11.44 2.63
CA LYS A 6 -10.81 10.13 3.23
C LYS A 6 -11.77 9.00 2.81
N THR A 7 -13.07 9.24 2.90
CA THR A 7 -14.12 8.23 2.67
C THR A 7 -14.69 8.24 1.25
N HIS A 8 -14.26 9.17 0.40
CA HIS A 8 -14.68 9.26 -0.99
C HIS A 8 -13.90 8.26 -1.86
N ILE A 9 -14.39 7.03 -1.94
CA ILE A 9 -13.83 5.96 -2.77
C ILE A 9 -14.76 5.76 -3.97
N THR A 10 -14.32 6.17 -5.15
CA THR A 10 -15.17 6.16 -6.34
C THR A 10 -15.10 4.82 -7.09
N TYR A 11 -16.24 4.40 -7.63
CA TYR A 11 -16.32 3.25 -8.54
C TYR A 11 -16.98 3.71 -9.85
N PRO A 12 -16.25 3.80 -10.97
CA PRO A 12 -16.79 4.30 -12.21
C PRO A 12 -17.82 3.33 -12.79
N MET A 13 -19.02 3.83 -13.07
CA MET A 13 -20.11 3.08 -13.71
C MET A 13 -20.38 3.65 -15.10
N GLY A 14 -20.51 2.78 -16.10
CA GLY A 14 -20.77 3.20 -17.48
C GLY A 14 -20.98 2.03 -18.45
N PRO A 15 -21.31 2.29 -19.72
CA PRO A 15 -21.65 1.24 -20.69
C PRO A 15 -20.52 0.23 -20.92
N GLN A 16 -19.27 0.69 -21.03
CA GLN A 16 -18.10 -0.19 -21.19
C GLN A 16 -17.89 -1.06 -19.94
N LYS A 17 -18.10 -0.48 -18.76
CA LYS A 17 -18.01 -1.19 -17.48
C LYS A 17 -19.05 -2.30 -17.39
N LEU A 18 -20.31 -1.98 -17.71
CA LEU A 18 -21.40 -2.95 -17.74
C LEU A 18 -21.14 -4.06 -18.77
N LYS A 19 -20.63 -3.72 -19.96
CA LYS A 19 -20.23 -4.70 -20.97
C LYS A 19 -19.17 -5.65 -20.43
N ARG A 20 -18.13 -5.12 -19.77
CA ARG A 20 -17.07 -5.94 -19.16
C ARG A 20 -17.60 -6.86 -18.05
N VAL A 21 -18.48 -6.36 -17.18
CA VAL A 21 -19.15 -7.17 -16.16
C VAL A 21 -19.99 -8.29 -16.80
N LYS A 22 -20.75 -7.98 -17.85
CA LYS A 22 -21.51 -8.99 -18.60
C LYS A 22 -20.61 -10.05 -19.24
N GLN A 23 -19.47 -9.63 -19.80
CA GLN A 23 -18.49 -10.57 -20.36
C GLN A 23 -17.90 -11.51 -19.31
N LEU A 24 -17.58 -11.00 -18.10
CA LEU A 24 -17.00 -11.82 -17.05
C LEU A 24 -18.02 -12.79 -16.44
N PHE A 25 -19.24 -12.34 -16.17
CA PHE A 25 -20.20 -13.11 -15.37
C PHE A 25 -21.33 -13.76 -16.18
N TYR A 26 -21.59 -13.37 -17.43
CA TYR A 26 -22.74 -13.86 -18.21
C TYR A 26 -22.38 -14.51 -19.54
N ALA A 27 -21.09 -14.56 -19.93
CA ALA A 27 -20.67 -15.13 -21.21
C ALA A 27 -20.32 -16.64 -21.14
N GLY A 28 -20.29 -17.24 -19.93
CA GLY A 28 -19.93 -18.64 -19.72
C GLY A 28 -21.12 -19.52 -19.38
N ASP A 29 -20.93 -20.84 -19.51
CA ASP A 29 -21.93 -21.86 -19.17
C ASP A 29 -21.83 -22.24 -17.68
N TRP A 30 -22.18 -21.30 -16.81
CA TRP A 30 -22.28 -21.54 -15.38
C TRP A 30 -23.64 -21.08 -14.86
N HIS A 31 -24.14 -21.78 -13.85
CA HIS A 31 -25.39 -21.48 -13.18
C HIS A 31 -25.29 -21.85 -11.70
N ALA A 32 -26.00 -21.12 -10.85
CA ALA A 32 -26.14 -21.48 -9.44
C ALA A 32 -27.33 -22.43 -9.26
N ALA A 33 -27.08 -23.65 -8.77
CA ALA A 33 -28.14 -24.62 -8.50
C ALA A 33 -29.05 -24.20 -7.33
N ALA A 34 -28.49 -23.47 -6.37
CA ALA A 34 -29.20 -22.86 -5.26
C ALA A 34 -28.53 -21.53 -4.87
N LEU A 35 -29.29 -20.65 -4.23
CA LEU A 35 -28.72 -19.47 -3.59
C LEU A 35 -28.02 -19.88 -2.29
N PRO A 36 -26.85 -19.29 -1.96
CA PRO A 36 -26.16 -19.62 -0.73
C PRO A 36 -26.96 -19.17 0.51
N GLY A 37 -26.78 -19.89 1.62
CA GLY A 37 -27.41 -19.52 2.89
C GLY A 37 -26.76 -18.30 3.56
N TYR A 38 -27.46 -17.70 4.52
CA TYR A 38 -26.97 -16.55 5.32
C TYR A 38 -26.40 -16.95 6.68
N GLY A 39 -26.17 -18.24 6.91
CA GLY A 39 -25.64 -18.78 8.18
C GLY A 39 -24.16 -18.39 8.42
N PRO A 40 -23.66 -18.52 9.67
CA PRO A 40 -22.29 -18.13 10.03
C PRO A 40 -21.20 -18.76 9.16
N ARG A 41 -21.36 -20.04 8.77
CA ARG A 41 -20.43 -20.74 7.88
C ARG A 41 -20.28 -20.04 6.52
N HIS A 42 -21.39 -19.71 5.88
CA HIS A 42 -21.40 -19.05 4.58
C HIS A 42 -20.87 -17.61 4.67
N ARG A 43 -21.16 -16.90 5.77
CA ARG A 43 -20.59 -15.56 5.98
C ARG A 43 -19.07 -15.55 6.19
N ALA A 44 -18.52 -16.63 6.76
CA ALA A 44 -17.10 -16.74 7.05
C ALA A 44 -16.25 -17.13 5.84
N ASN A 45 -16.82 -17.74 4.80
CA ASN A 45 -16.06 -18.27 3.66
C ASN A 45 -16.66 -17.87 2.30
N PRO A 46 -16.19 -16.78 1.65
CA PRO A 46 -16.71 -16.35 0.36
C PRO A 46 -16.39 -17.33 -0.77
N PHE A 47 -15.37 -18.19 -0.61
CA PHE A 47 -15.00 -19.17 -1.61
C PHE A 47 -15.99 -20.32 -1.70
N GLU A 48 -16.53 -20.75 -0.55
CA GLU A 48 -17.61 -21.73 -0.45
C GLU A 48 -18.95 -21.10 -0.84
N THR A 49 -19.26 -19.90 -0.31
CA THR A 49 -20.55 -19.22 -0.55
C THR A 49 -20.79 -18.85 -2.01
N PHE A 50 -19.74 -18.44 -2.73
CA PHE A 50 -19.83 -18.04 -4.13
C PHE A 50 -19.14 -19.05 -5.06
N GLU A 51 -19.05 -20.32 -4.66
CA GLU A 51 -18.36 -21.38 -5.43
C GLU A 51 -18.93 -21.56 -6.85
N ALA A 52 -20.23 -21.34 -7.00
CA ALA A 52 -20.92 -21.45 -8.29
C ALA A 52 -20.44 -20.41 -9.31
N ILE A 53 -19.94 -19.25 -8.84
CA ILE A 53 -19.42 -18.20 -9.71
C ILE A 53 -17.97 -18.55 -10.07
N PRO A 54 -17.61 -18.64 -11.36
CA PRO A 54 -16.25 -18.99 -11.79
C PRO A 54 -15.20 -18.13 -11.09
N ALA A 55 -14.25 -18.78 -10.41
CA ALA A 55 -13.20 -18.11 -9.65
C ALA A 55 -12.38 -17.13 -10.53
N VAL A 56 -12.12 -17.50 -11.80
CA VAL A 56 -11.42 -16.63 -12.75
C VAL A 56 -12.19 -15.35 -13.05
N ALA A 57 -13.52 -15.41 -13.13
CA ALA A 57 -14.36 -14.24 -13.39
C ALA A 57 -14.36 -13.29 -12.18
N ARG A 58 -14.46 -13.85 -10.96
CA ARG A 58 -14.34 -13.09 -9.71
C ARG A 58 -12.98 -12.43 -9.59
N TYR A 59 -11.90 -13.18 -9.80
CA TYR A 59 -10.56 -12.62 -9.71
C TYR A 59 -10.32 -11.53 -10.75
N GLN A 60 -10.67 -11.77 -12.02
CA GLN A 60 -10.49 -10.79 -13.08
C GLN A 60 -11.31 -9.52 -12.84
N PHE A 61 -12.51 -9.62 -12.26
CA PHE A 61 -13.29 -8.46 -11.86
C PHE A 61 -12.59 -7.63 -10.78
N MET A 62 -11.93 -8.28 -9.82
CA MET A 62 -11.12 -7.58 -8.82
C MET A 62 -9.87 -6.96 -9.43
N LEU A 63 -9.14 -7.69 -10.27
CA LEU A 63 -7.94 -7.21 -10.97
C LEU A 63 -8.22 -5.99 -11.83
N ASP A 64 -9.30 -6.03 -12.62
CA ASP A 64 -9.74 -4.91 -13.45
C ASP A 64 -9.98 -3.61 -12.64
N ASN A 65 -10.10 -3.70 -11.31
CA ASN A 65 -10.46 -2.62 -10.39
C ASN A 65 -9.59 -2.63 -9.13
N ALA A 66 -8.36 -3.12 -9.22
CA ALA A 66 -7.61 -3.46 -8.02
C ALA A 66 -7.41 -2.25 -7.10
N GLU A 67 -7.20 -1.05 -7.64
CA GLU A 67 -7.10 0.18 -6.85
C GLU A 67 -8.36 0.41 -6.00
N TYR A 68 -9.56 0.23 -6.57
CA TYR A 68 -10.82 0.40 -5.84
C TYR A 68 -10.90 -0.56 -4.66
N PHE A 69 -10.70 -1.86 -4.90
CA PHE A 69 -10.74 -2.88 -3.86
C PHE A 69 -9.70 -2.62 -2.77
N VAL A 70 -8.46 -2.31 -3.14
CA VAL A 70 -7.40 -1.98 -2.17
C VAL A 70 -7.74 -0.72 -1.38
N ARG A 71 -8.27 0.33 -2.02
CA ARG A 71 -8.74 1.54 -1.33
C ARG A 71 -9.83 1.22 -0.31
N THR A 72 -10.76 0.30 -0.59
CA THR A 72 -11.84 -0.02 0.38
C THR A 72 -11.32 -0.49 1.73
N PHE A 73 -10.22 -1.24 1.77
CA PHE A 73 -9.64 -1.69 3.03
C PHE A 73 -8.47 -0.84 3.53
N ILE A 74 -7.76 -0.10 2.68
CA ILE A 74 -6.67 0.80 3.12
C ILE A 74 -7.19 2.18 3.56
N ARG A 75 -8.23 2.70 2.91
CA ARG A 75 -8.88 3.97 3.28
C ARG A 75 -10.18 3.79 4.06
N GLY A 76 -10.73 2.58 4.09
CA GLY A 76 -11.95 2.26 4.81
C GLY A 76 -11.84 2.36 6.32
N PRO A 77 -12.97 2.16 7.02
CA PRO A 77 -13.06 2.32 8.48
C PRO A 77 -12.16 1.35 9.25
N VAL A 78 -11.82 0.21 8.66
CA VAL A 78 -10.90 -0.78 9.24
C VAL A 78 -9.49 -0.24 9.45
N CYS A 79 -9.02 0.65 8.57
CA CYS A 79 -7.72 1.32 8.60
C CYS A 79 -7.83 2.76 9.12
N ARG A 80 -8.49 2.91 10.27
CA ARG A 80 -8.57 4.17 11.02
C ARG A 80 -7.93 4.00 12.39
N GLY A 81 -6.96 4.85 12.71
CA GLY A 81 -6.26 4.84 14.00
C GLY A 81 -5.01 3.97 13.99
N GLN A 82 -4.07 4.30 14.88
CA GLN A 82 -2.73 3.72 14.92
C GLN A 82 -2.72 2.17 15.01
N ILE A 83 -3.58 1.59 15.84
CA ILE A 83 -3.67 0.12 16.02
C ILE A 83 -3.96 -0.61 14.69
N ALA A 84 -4.70 0.02 13.78
CA ALA A 84 -5.02 -0.57 12.49
C ALA A 84 -3.90 -0.40 11.45
N THR A 85 -3.07 0.63 11.59
CA THR A 85 -2.03 0.98 10.64
C THR A 85 -0.64 0.47 11.06
N ASP A 86 -0.41 0.16 12.33
CA ASP A 86 0.86 -0.38 12.87
C ASP A 86 1.29 -1.73 12.27
N VAL A 87 0.39 -2.36 11.51
CA VAL A 87 0.56 -3.65 10.84
C VAL A 87 0.92 -3.53 9.36
N ILE A 88 1.07 -2.32 8.82
CA ILE A 88 1.59 -2.11 7.45
C ILE A 88 2.85 -1.25 7.46
N ARG A 89 3.65 -1.37 6.41
CA ARG A 89 4.80 -0.49 6.18
C ARG A 89 4.33 0.88 5.70
N ASP A 90 5.18 1.88 5.93
CA ASP A 90 4.89 3.26 5.51
C ASP A 90 4.94 3.47 4.00
N ASN A 91 5.68 2.62 3.28
CA ASN A 91 5.67 2.55 1.83
C ASN A 91 5.87 1.10 1.40
N PHE A 92 4.97 0.60 0.56
CA PHE A 92 5.11 -0.69 -0.13
C PHE A 92 4.34 -0.68 -1.45
N TRP A 93 4.77 -1.54 -2.37
CA TRP A 93 4.07 -1.77 -3.63
C TRP A 93 3.20 -3.02 -3.53
N ALA A 94 2.02 -2.98 -4.13
CA ALA A 94 1.16 -4.15 -4.30
C ALA A 94 1.10 -4.54 -5.78
N LEU A 95 1.33 -5.82 -6.01
CA LEU A 95 1.30 -6.51 -7.29
C LEU A 95 0.28 -7.65 -7.22
N PHE A 96 -0.14 -8.14 -8.37
CA PHE A 96 -1.13 -9.20 -8.47
C PHE A 96 -0.62 -10.36 -9.30
N GLN A 97 -1.00 -11.59 -8.93
CA GLN A 97 -0.64 -12.79 -9.67
C GLN A 97 -1.51 -12.92 -10.93
N GLU A 98 -0.92 -13.36 -12.02
CA GLU A 98 -1.65 -13.66 -13.26
C GLU A 98 -2.60 -14.85 -13.02
N PRO A 99 -3.93 -14.74 -13.28
CA PRO A 99 -4.89 -15.83 -13.09
C PRO A 99 -4.47 -17.17 -13.73
N ALA A 100 -3.82 -17.13 -14.90
CA ALA A 100 -3.34 -18.35 -15.58
C ALA A 100 -2.19 -19.07 -14.86
N HIS A 101 -1.58 -18.44 -13.85
CA HIS A 101 -0.52 -19.00 -13.01
C HIS A 101 -0.98 -19.20 -11.56
N ASP A 102 -2.26 -18.99 -11.24
CA ASP A 102 -2.81 -19.20 -9.90
C ASP A 102 -3.43 -20.60 -9.78
N ARG A 103 -2.85 -21.45 -8.93
CA ARG A 103 -3.34 -22.82 -8.70
C ARG A 103 -4.79 -22.87 -8.26
N TYR A 104 -5.25 -21.90 -7.46
CA TYR A 104 -6.65 -21.85 -7.05
C TYR A 104 -7.56 -21.70 -8.28
N ILE A 105 -7.12 -20.98 -9.31
CA ILE A 105 -7.84 -20.79 -10.56
C ILE A 105 -7.66 -21.97 -11.52
N THR A 106 -6.45 -22.51 -11.65
CA THR A 106 -6.12 -23.48 -12.71
C THR A 106 -6.31 -24.94 -12.30
N ASP A 107 -6.41 -25.24 -11.01
CA ASP A 107 -6.42 -26.61 -10.49
C ASP A 107 -7.61 -26.84 -9.56
N ALA A 108 -8.60 -27.60 -10.03
CA ALA A 108 -9.83 -27.87 -9.28
C ALA A 108 -9.59 -28.74 -8.03
N LYS A 109 -8.59 -29.63 -8.05
CA LYS A 109 -8.25 -30.47 -6.89
C LYS A 109 -7.65 -29.61 -5.79
N TYR A 110 -6.64 -28.81 -6.14
CA TYR A 110 -6.04 -27.85 -5.21
C TYR A 110 -7.10 -26.90 -4.65
N ARG A 111 -8.01 -26.40 -5.48
CA ARG A 111 -9.12 -25.55 -5.03
C ARG A 111 -10.02 -26.23 -4.00
N GLY A 112 -10.36 -27.51 -4.23
CA GLY A 112 -11.19 -28.29 -3.31
C GLY A 112 -10.53 -28.49 -1.95
N GLU A 113 -9.21 -28.70 -1.93
CA GLU A 113 -8.41 -28.84 -0.69
C GLU A 113 -8.20 -27.49 0.01
N ALA A 114 -7.99 -26.41 -0.74
CA ALA A 114 -7.74 -25.08 -0.20
C ALA A 114 -9.00 -24.43 0.39
N THR A 115 -10.16 -24.57 -0.26
CA THR A 115 -11.39 -23.82 0.09
C THR A 115 -11.81 -23.95 1.57
N PRO A 116 -11.80 -25.13 2.20
CA PRO A 116 -12.13 -25.26 3.63
C PRO A 116 -11.16 -24.53 4.59
N LEU A 117 -9.92 -24.30 4.16
CA LEU A 117 -8.86 -23.65 4.95
C LEU A 117 -8.92 -22.11 4.85
N LEU A 118 -9.69 -21.57 3.88
CA LEU A 118 -9.77 -20.14 3.59
C LEU A 118 -10.86 -19.40 4.39
N ALA A 119 -11.56 -20.09 5.29
CA ALA A 119 -12.53 -19.45 6.18
C ALA A 119 -11.87 -18.41 7.09
N MET A 120 -12.56 -17.29 7.29
CA MET A 120 -12.04 -16.12 8.00
C MET A 120 -12.75 -15.86 9.33
N PRO A 121 -12.06 -15.24 10.32
CA PRO A 121 -12.63 -14.91 11.63
C PRO A 121 -13.63 -13.74 11.60
N GLY A 122 -14.25 -13.45 12.75
CA GLY A 122 -15.14 -12.29 12.91
C GLY A 122 -16.61 -12.57 12.56
N GLN A 123 -17.04 -13.83 12.58
CA GLN A 123 -18.47 -14.20 12.51
C GLN A 123 -18.99 -14.80 13.84
N ILE A 124 -18.10 -14.96 14.83
CA ILE A 124 -18.40 -15.48 16.17
C ILE A 124 -17.84 -14.45 17.16
N ASP A 125 -18.74 -13.67 17.77
CA ASP A 125 -18.40 -12.46 18.53
C ASP A 125 -18.19 -12.70 20.04
N ASP A 126 -18.07 -13.95 20.48
CA ASP A 126 -17.95 -14.27 21.91
C ASP A 126 -16.57 -13.86 22.46
N VAL A 127 -16.59 -12.97 23.45
CA VAL A 127 -15.41 -12.33 24.06
C VAL A 127 -14.51 -13.36 24.78
N GLY A 128 -15.07 -14.46 25.29
CA GLY A 128 -14.30 -15.52 25.96
C GLY A 128 -13.44 -16.38 25.02
N SER A 129 -13.65 -16.27 23.70
CA SER A 129 -13.09 -17.18 22.71
C SER A 129 -11.93 -16.62 21.88
N VAL A 130 -11.51 -15.36 22.11
CA VAL A 130 -10.56 -14.64 21.22
C VAL A 130 -9.23 -15.37 21.03
N LEU A 131 -8.60 -15.86 22.12
CA LEU A 131 -7.32 -16.57 22.03
C LEU A 131 -7.47 -17.94 21.35
N GLY A 132 -8.53 -18.68 21.68
CA GLY A 132 -8.82 -19.98 21.06
C GLY A 132 -9.14 -19.86 19.57
N LEU A 133 -9.95 -18.86 19.20
CA LEU A 133 -10.24 -18.54 17.80
C LEU A 133 -8.98 -18.09 17.08
N TRP A 134 -8.16 -17.22 17.68
CA TRP A 134 -6.88 -16.81 17.09
C TRP A 134 -5.99 -18.02 16.76
N HIS A 135 -5.77 -18.93 17.72
CA HIS A 135 -4.99 -20.14 17.47
C HIS A 135 -5.61 -21.00 16.36
N ALA A 136 -6.92 -21.24 16.39
CA ALA A 136 -7.59 -22.04 15.36
C ALA A 136 -7.46 -21.42 13.95
N TYR A 137 -7.62 -20.11 13.80
CA TYR A 137 -7.49 -19.43 12.51
C TYR A 137 -6.03 -19.30 12.05
N ARG A 138 -5.09 -19.14 12.98
CA ARG A 138 -3.65 -19.19 12.70
C ARG A 138 -3.25 -20.57 12.18
N ASP A 139 -3.66 -21.63 12.86
CA ASP A 139 -3.31 -23.00 12.50
C ASP A 139 -3.92 -23.37 11.14
N LYS A 140 -5.21 -23.04 10.90
CA LYS A 140 -5.83 -23.18 9.57
C LYS A 140 -5.11 -22.39 8.48
N ARG A 141 -4.68 -21.17 8.78
CA ARG A 141 -3.89 -20.38 7.83
C ARG A 141 -2.57 -21.06 7.51
N ASN A 142 -1.86 -21.59 8.52
CA ASN A 142 -0.58 -22.25 8.30
C ASN A 142 -0.74 -23.59 7.54
N GLU A 143 -1.83 -24.33 7.79
CA GLU A 143 -2.22 -25.47 6.95
C GLU A 143 -2.42 -25.06 5.48
N TYR A 144 -3.10 -23.93 5.22
CA TYR A 144 -3.23 -23.38 3.87
C TYR A 144 -1.88 -22.98 3.25
N GLU A 145 -1.02 -22.29 4.00
CA GLU A 145 0.32 -21.91 3.48
C GLU A 145 1.18 -23.12 3.18
N LYS A 146 1.10 -24.18 3.99
CA LYS A 146 1.79 -25.44 3.73
C LYS A 146 1.28 -26.09 2.44
N LEU A 147 -0.03 -26.27 2.32
CA LEU A 147 -0.67 -26.79 1.10
C LEU A 147 -0.26 -25.99 -0.13
N ARG A 148 -0.27 -24.65 0.00
CA ARG A 148 0.15 -23.74 -1.06
C ARG A 148 1.63 -23.92 -1.41
N ARG A 149 2.52 -23.92 -0.42
CA ARG A 149 3.96 -24.10 -0.61
C ARG A 149 4.26 -25.37 -1.40
N GLU A 150 3.65 -26.48 -1.00
CA GLU A 150 3.79 -27.79 -1.66
C GLU A 150 3.28 -27.74 -3.11
N ALA A 151 2.06 -27.24 -3.34
CA ALA A 151 1.46 -27.19 -4.68
C ALA A 151 2.22 -26.27 -5.66
N TYR A 152 2.81 -25.19 -5.15
CA TYR A 152 3.59 -24.25 -5.96
C TYR A 152 5.05 -24.68 -6.15
N ALA A 153 5.59 -25.54 -5.29
CA ALA A 153 6.92 -26.14 -5.51
C ALA A 153 6.95 -27.07 -6.74
N GLU A 154 5.79 -27.64 -7.10
CA GLU A 154 5.62 -28.46 -8.30
C GLU A 154 5.37 -27.64 -9.58
N MET A 155 5.24 -26.32 -9.48
CA MET A 155 5.02 -25.46 -10.65
C MET A 155 6.34 -25.08 -11.33
N PRO A 156 6.29 -24.67 -12.61
CA PRO A 156 7.41 -23.99 -13.24
C PRO A 156 7.87 -22.78 -12.39
N ALA A 157 9.18 -22.57 -12.37
CA ALA A 157 9.80 -21.46 -11.66
C ALA A 157 9.13 -20.12 -12.03
N PRO A 158 8.68 -19.31 -11.06
CA PRO A 158 7.88 -18.13 -11.35
C PRO A 158 8.74 -17.06 -12.04
N GLY A 159 8.24 -16.54 -13.17
CA GLY A 159 8.88 -15.51 -13.97
C GLY A 159 8.01 -14.26 -14.11
N TRP A 160 8.41 -13.30 -14.95
CA TRP A 160 7.62 -12.08 -15.16
C TRP A 160 6.18 -12.32 -15.63
N ALA A 161 5.93 -13.41 -16.37
CA ALA A 161 4.59 -13.78 -16.83
C ALA A 161 3.64 -14.23 -15.71
N THR A 162 4.14 -14.49 -14.49
CA THR A 162 3.29 -14.80 -13.34
C THR A 162 2.73 -13.55 -12.68
N LEU A 163 3.15 -12.35 -13.09
CA LEU A 163 2.62 -11.07 -12.63
C LEU A 163 1.54 -10.59 -13.60
N TRP A 164 0.36 -10.28 -13.06
CA TRP A 164 -0.73 -9.71 -13.85
C TRP A 164 -0.37 -8.30 -14.31
N ALA A 165 -0.59 -8.04 -15.60
CA ALA A 165 -0.25 -6.77 -16.25
C ALA A 165 -1.39 -6.29 -17.19
N GLY A 166 -2.64 -6.60 -16.85
CA GLY A 166 -3.78 -6.42 -17.75
C GLY A 166 -4.25 -4.98 -17.95
N ASN A 167 -4.09 -4.10 -16.95
CA ASN A 167 -4.36 -2.66 -17.06
C ASN A 167 -3.60 -1.84 -15.99
N ASP A 168 -3.86 -0.54 -15.92
CA ASP A 168 -3.23 0.41 -14.99
C ASP A 168 -3.48 0.16 -13.49
N ASN A 169 -4.31 -0.82 -13.12
CA ASN A 169 -4.49 -1.30 -11.74
C ASN A 169 -3.46 -2.37 -11.34
N ALA A 170 -2.62 -2.85 -12.26
CA ALA A 170 -1.65 -3.90 -12.00
C ALA A 170 -0.57 -3.52 -10.97
N LEU A 171 -0.35 -2.21 -10.80
CA LEU A 171 0.72 -1.65 -9.99
C LEU A 171 0.11 -0.63 -9.06
N LEU A 172 0.22 -0.84 -7.75
CA LEU A 172 -0.27 0.10 -6.76
C LEU A 172 0.86 0.44 -5.79
N SER A 173 0.87 1.70 -5.34
CA SER A 173 1.69 2.17 -4.23
C SER A 173 0.79 2.51 -3.06
N ILE A 174 1.16 2.02 -1.87
CA ILE A 174 0.45 2.27 -0.64
C ILE A 174 1.37 3.05 0.29
N PHE A 175 0.86 4.14 0.85
CA PHE A 175 1.57 4.93 1.83
C PHE A 175 0.79 5.00 3.13
N ARG A 176 1.48 4.85 4.26
CA ARG A 176 0.95 5.10 5.61
C ARG A 176 1.43 6.48 6.06
N HIS A 177 0.56 7.24 6.71
CA HIS A 177 0.87 8.53 7.33
C HIS A 177 0.39 8.44 8.78
N PHE A 178 1.18 7.75 9.62
CA PHE A 178 0.86 7.39 11.00
C PHE A 178 -0.44 6.60 11.17
N ASP A 179 -1.61 7.25 11.26
CA ASP A 179 -2.92 6.65 11.58
C ASP A 179 -3.93 6.71 10.42
N SER A 180 -3.46 7.06 9.22
CA SER A 180 -4.16 6.96 7.95
C SER A 180 -3.25 6.38 6.87
N ALA A 181 -3.84 5.96 5.75
CA ALA A 181 -3.11 5.51 4.58
C ALA A 181 -3.76 6.00 3.29
N ALA A 182 -2.98 5.99 2.21
CA ALA A 182 -3.36 6.34 0.85
C ALA A 182 -2.96 5.21 -0.11
N VAL A 183 -3.69 5.12 -1.22
CA VAL A 183 -3.43 4.16 -2.32
C VAL A 183 -3.46 4.94 -3.61
N SER A 184 -2.45 4.77 -4.44
CA SER A 184 -2.38 5.33 -5.79
C SER A 184 -1.94 4.27 -6.78
N LYS A 185 -2.39 4.39 -8.03
CA LYS A 185 -1.86 3.59 -9.13
C LYS A 185 -0.42 3.98 -9.46
N GLY A 186 0.34 3.00 -9.93
CA GLY A 186 1.73 3.12 -10.32
C GLY A 186 2.72 2.81 -9.21
N LEU A 187 4.01 2.85 -9.57
CA LEU A 187 5.16 2.56 -8.71
C LEU A 187 5.83 3.88 -8.29
N ILE A 188 5.46 4.40 -7.12
CA ILE A 188 5.85 5.71 -6.59
C ILE A 188 6.90 5.54 -5.48
N GLY A 189 7.87 6.47 -5.38
CA GLY A 189 8.92 6.48 -4.36
C GLY A 189 10.18 5.70 -4.75
N ASP A 190 11.11 5.44 -3.83
CA ASP A 190 12.17 4.46 -4.11
C ASP A 190 11.59 3.03 -4.14
N VAL A 191 12.38 2.03 -4.56
CA VAL A 191 12.01 0.62 -4.38
C VAL A 191 11.81 0.35 -2.88
N PRO A 192 10.58 -0.01 -2.44
CA PRO A 192 10.27 -0.14 -1.02
C PRO A 192 10.94 -1.36 -0.40
N LEU A 193 11.00 -1.38 0.94
CA LEU A 193 11.56 -2.49 1.70
C LEU A 193 10.82 -3.81 1.42
N THR A 194 9.49 -3.74 1.35
CA THR A 194 8.60 -4.89 1.09
C THR A 194 7.69 -4.64 -0.11
N MET A 195 7.24 -5.73 -0.73
CA MET A 195 6.20 -5.73 -1.75
C MET A 195 5.20 -6.83 -1.42
N TRP A 196 3.94 -6.60 -1.77
CA TRP A 196 2.86 -7.57 -1.61
C TRP A 196 2.51 -8.17 -2.96
N LEU A 197 2.46 -9.50 -3.04
CA LEU A 197 1.95 -10.23 -4.21
C LEU A 197 0.63 -10.92 -3.85
N PHE A 198 -0.46 -10.33 -4.33
CA PHE A 198 -1.80 -10.88 -4.14
C PHE A 198 -2.13 -11.91 -5.22
N ASP A 199 -2.25 -13.17 -4.81
CA ASP A 199 -3.00 -14.18 -5.57
C ASP A 199 -4.49 -14.04 -5.30
N TYR A 200 -5.32 -14.83 -5.98
CA TYR A 200 -6.76 -14.71 -5.87
C TYR A 200 -7.28 -14.96 -4.44
N PRO A 201 -6.92 -16.06 -3.76
CA PRO A 201 -7.36 -16.29 -2.40
C PRO A 201 -6.96 -15.15 -1.45
N LEU A 202 -5.74 -14.64 -1.52
CA LEU A 202 -5.34 -13.52 -0.67
C LEU A 202 -6.12 -12.25 -0.99
N PHE A 203 -6.33 -11.91 -2.26
CA PHE A 203 -7.00 -10.66 -2.60
C PHE A 203 -8.46 -10.64 -2.15
N GLU A 204 -9.21 -11.71 -2.46
CA GLU A 204 -10.62 -11.81 -2.09
C GLU A 204 -10.79 -11.91 -0.56
N ARG A 205 -9.94 -12.69 0.14
CA ARG A 205 -9.96 -12.73 1.61
C ARG A 205 -9.72 -11.38 2.24
N THR A 206 -8.75 -10.63 1.73
CA THR A 206 -8.45 -9.29 2.24
C THR A 206 -9.66 -8.37 2.11
N TYR A 207 -10.32 -8.38 0.95
CA TYR A 207 -11.52 -7.58 0.73
C TYR A 207 -12.67 -7.98 1.66
N TYR A 208 -12.98 -9.26 1.77
CA TYR A 208 -14.07 -9.71 2.63
C TYR A 208 -13.77 -9.48 4.11
N GLN A 209 -12.56 -9.77 4.58
CA GLN A 209 -12.19 -9.59 5.98
C GLN A 209 -12.25 -8.12 6.41
N LEU A 210 -11.75 -7.22 5.57
CA LEU A 210 -11.47 -5.83 5.95
C LEU A 210 -12.53 -4.84 5.48
N ALA A 211 -13.35 -5.19 4.47
CA ALA A 211 -14.40 -4.32 3.97
C ALA A 211 -15.80 -4.92 4.19
N VAL A 212 -16.07 -6.12 3.67
CA VAL A 212 -17.44 -6.68 3.66
C VAL A 212 -17.89 -7.13 5.06
N ASN A 213 -17.05 -7.89 5.75
CA ASN A 213 -17.35 -8.48 7.05
C ASN A 213 -16.87 -7.59 8.22
N PHE A 214 -16.27 -6.44 7.93
CA PHE A 214 -15.81 -5.54 8.98
C PHE A 214 -16.97 -4.72 9.55
N ASP A 215 -17.50 -5.15 10.70
CA ASP A 215 -18.45 -4.37 11.46
C ASP A 215 -17.77 -3.25 12.28
N VAL A 216 -18.03 -2.01 11.87
CA VAL A 216 -17.55 -0.80 12.55
C VAL A 216 -18.20 -0.62 13.93
N TYR A 217 -19.42 -1.14 14.11
CA TYR A 217 -20.15 -1.15 15.37
C TYR A 217 -19.94 -2.45 16.16
N GLY A 218 -19.16 -3.38 15.60
CA GLY A 218 -18.81 -4.65 16.23
C GLY A 218 -17.98 -4.44 17.49
N ASN A 219 -18.03 -5.44 18.38
CA ASN A 219 -17.34 -5.37 19.65
C ASN A 219 -15.80 -5.39 19.50
N VAL A 220 -15.08 -5.12 20.60
CA VAL A 220 -13.61 -5.09 20.61
C VAL A 220 -12.99 -6.42 20.18
N SER A 221 -13.65 -7.55 20.48
CA SER A 221 -13.23 -8.90 20.06
C SER A 221 -13.20 -9.02 18.54
N HIS A 222 -14.27 -8.61 17.84
CA HIS A 222 -14.35 -8.61 16.38
C HIS A 222 -13.23 -7.78 15.74
N GLN A 223 -13.04 -6.55 16.23
CA GLN A 223 -12.00 -5.66 15.71
C GLN A 223 -10.60 -6.22 15.95
N LEU A 224 -10.35 -6.85 17.10
CA LEU A 224 -9.07 -7.45 17.41
C LEU A 224 -8.79 -8.70 16.54
N GLN A 225 -9.78 -9.59 16.39
CA GLN A 225 -9.66 -10.77 15.53
C GLN A 225 -9.35 -10.40 14.08
N THR A 226 -10.04 -9.38 13.55
CA THR A 226 -9.79 -8.87 12.19
C THR A 226 -8.35 -8.40 12.03
N ARG A 227 -7.84 -7.61 12.98
CA ARG A 227 -6.49 -7.05 12.92
C ARG A 227 -5.40 -8.12 13.08
N LEU A 228 -5.61 -9.09 13.98
CA LEU A 228 -4.70 -10.22 14.12
C LEU A 228 -4.67 -11.08 12.84
N TYR A 229 -5.83 -11.31 12.22
CA TYR A 229 -5.87 -12.08 10.97
C TYR A 229 -5.24 -11.32 9.79
N PHE A 230 -5.35 -9.99 9.77
CA PHE A 230 -4.70 -9.17 8.77
C PHE A 230 -3.17 -9.29 8.79
N ASP A 231 -2.57 -9.43 9.98
CA ASP A 231 -1.13 -9.72 10.11
C ASP A 231 -0.73 -10.99 9.33
N LEU A 232 -1.57 -12.03 9.38
CA LEU A 232 -1.37 -13.27 8.62
C LEU A 232 -1.53 -13.06 7.11
N ILE A 233 -2.53 -12.27 6.69
CA ILE A 233 -2.76 -11.94 5.27
C ILE A 233 -1.57 -11.16 4.71
N ARG A 234 -1.09 -10.14 5.43
CA ARG A 234 0.11 -9.38 5.04
C ARG A 234 1.29 -10.32 4.86
N ASN A 235 1.55 -11.16 5.86
CA ASN A 235 2.65 -12.13 5.80
C ASN A 235 2.52 -13.03 4.56
N GLY A 236 1.32 -13.54 4.26
CA GLY A 236 1.07 -14.32 3.04
C GLY A 236 1.43 -13.56 1.76
N ALA A 237 1.06 -12.29 1.63
CA ALA A 237 1.37 -11.49 0.45
C ALA A 237 2.88 -11.19 0.31
N GLU A 238 3.58 -10.98 1.42
CA GLU A 238 5.04 -10.79 1.47
C GLU A 238 5.78 -12.10 1.12
N VAL A 239 5.34 -13.24 1.65
CA VAL A 239 5.88 -14.57 1.34
C VAL A 239 5.63 -14.95 -0.11
N ASN A 240 4.46 -14.63 -0.65
CA ASN A 240 4.17 -14.82 -2.07
C ASN A 240 5.17 -14.09 -2.96
N PHE A 241 5.52 -12.85 -2.61
CA PHE A 241 6.52 -12.09 -3.34
C PHE A 241 7.91 -12.75 -3.26
N LEU A 242 8.30 -13.30 -2.11
CA LEU A 242 9.62 -13.94 -1.95
C LEU A 242 9.87 -15.10 -2.92
N ARG A 243 8.82 -15.74 -3.45
CA ARG A 243 8.95 -16.77 -4.49
C ARG A 243 9.63 -16.26 -5.77
N LEU A 244 9.55 -14.95 -6.03
CA LEU A 244 10.23 -14.30 -7.16
C LEU A 244 11.72 -14.01 -6.89
N MET A 245 12.15 -14.10 -5.64
CA MET A 245 13.54 -13.89 -5.23
C MET A 245 14.38 -15.17 -5.36
N PRO A 246 15.72 -15.07 -5.43
CA PRO A 246 16.62 -16.23 -5.39
C PRO A 246 16.36 -17.07 -4.14
N ALA A 247 16.23 -18.39 -4.32
CA ALA A 247 15.74 -19.32 -3.29
C ALA A 247 16.58 -19.27 -2.00
N ASP A 248 17.90 -19.28 -2.17
CA ASP A 248 18.93 -19.22 -1.13
C ASP A 248 18.94 -17.89 -0.35
N GLN A 249 18.32 -16.83 -0.88
CA GLN A 249 18.28 -15.52 -0.23
C GLN A 249 16.96 -15.21 0.47
N ARG A 250 15.89 -15.99 0.23
CA ARG A 250 14.53 -15.67 0.75
C ARG A 250 14.49 -15.57 2.27
N GLN A 251 15.17 -16.48 2.97
CA GLN A 251 15.21 -16.47 4.43
C GLN A 251 15.96 -15.26 5.00
N ALA A 252 17.06 -14.87 4.35
CA ALA A 252 17.82 -13.69 4.74
C ALA A 252 17.01 -12.41 4.52
N ILE A 253 16.30 -12.31 3.38
CA ILE A 253 15.39 -11.21 3.09
C ILE A 253 14.26 -11.13 4.10
N LEU A 254 13.59 -12.24 4.41
CA LEU A 254 12.49 -12.26 5.37
C LEU A 254 12.98 -11.88 6.78
N SER A 255 14.16 -12.37 7.17
CA SER A 255 14.78 -12.03 8.47
C SER A 255 15.17 -10.55 8.59
N ASP A 256 15.51 -9.90 7.48
CA ASP A 256 15.76 -8.45 7.39
C ASP A 256 14.48 -7.64 7.56
N TRP A 257 13.35 -8.15 7.04
CA TRP A 257 12.03 -7.54 7.25
C TRP A 257 11.52 -7.72 8.69
N TYR A 258 11.83 -8.84 9.33
CA TYR A 258 11.33 -9.19 10.66
C TYR A 258 12.47 -9.36 11.68
N GLN A 259 13.05 -8.24 12.10
CA GLN A 259 14.16 -8.21 13.07
C GLN A 259 13.67 -8.38 14.52
N ASN A 260 14.57 -8.80 15.41
CA ASN A 260 14.35 -8.86 16.86
C ASN A 260 13.06 -9.61 17.26
N SER A 261 12.10 -8.93 17.89
CA SER A 261 10.79 -9.50 18.27
C SER A 261 10.00 -10.04 17.07
N GLY A 262 10.25 -9.51 15.86
CA GLY A 262 9.70 -10.05 14.62
C GLY A 262 10.12 -11.50 14.38
N LYS A 263 11.38 -11.87 14.68
CA LYS A 263 11.84 -13.27 14.55
C LYS A 263 11.11 -14.21 15.49
N VAL A 264 10.79 -13.74 16.70
CA VAL A 264 9.99 -14.50 17.67
C VAL A 264 8.57 -14.71 17.14
N LYS A 265 7.93 -13.67 16.60
CA LYS A 265 6.61 -13.80 15.95
C LYS A 265 6.66 -14.81 14.81
N MET A 266 7.66 -14.71 13.92
CA MET A 266 7.81 -15.63 12.80
C MET A 266 7.87 -17.08 13.28
N TRP A 267 8.73 -17.36 14.26
CA TRP A 267 8.87 -18.70 14.83
C TRP A 267 7.60 -19.23 15.51
N MET A 268 6.81 -18.37 16.15
CA MET A 268 5.61 -18.80 16.88
C MET A 268 4.38 -18.98 16.01
N ASP A 269 4.21 -18.13 14.98
CA ASP A 269 2.91 -17.94 14.37
C ASP A 269 2.87 -18.11 12.85
N TYR A 270 4.00 -18.09 12.15
CA TYR A 270 4.03 -18.20 10.70
C TYR A 270 4.59 -19.54 10.25
N GLU A 271 4.00 -20.10 9.19
CA GLU A 271 4.52 -21.28 8.51
C GLU A 271 5.86 -20.96 7.81
N ASP A 272 6.72 -21.98 7.69
CA ASP A 272 8.00 -21.87 6.99
C ASP A 272 7.84 -21.49 5.51
N ILE A 273 8.80 -20.74 4.99
CA ILE A 273 8.83 -20.37 3.57
C ILE A 273 9.57 -21.42 2.74
N ASP A 274 9.28 -21.48 1.45
CA ASP A 274 10.09 -22.25 0.51
C ASP A 274 11.41 -21.54 0.20
N THR A 275 12.53 -22.21 0.46
CA THR A 275 13.90 -21.74 0.20
C THR A 275 14.63 -22.54 -0.86
N ASP A 276 13.96 -23.51 -1.50
CA ASP A 276 14.61 -24.52 -2.33
C ASP A 276 14.21 -24.40 -3.80
N THR A 277 12.96 -24.01 -4.09
CA THR A 277 12.50 -23.96 -5.49
C THR A 277 13.10 -22.77 -6.24
N PRO A 278 13.54 -22.95 -7.49
CA PRO A 278 14.18 -21.88 -8.25
C PRO A 278 13.20 -20.76 -8.62
N SER A 279 13.70 -19.52 -8.69
CA SER A 279 12.99 -18.40 -9.33
C SER A 279 13.32 -18.36 -10.83
N GLY A 280 12.32 -18.04 -11.65
CA GLY A 280 12.47 -17.82 -13.09
C GLY A 280 12.98 -16.42 -13.43
N ILE A 281 13.14 -15.54 -12.44
CA ILE A 281 13.64 -14.17 -12.62
C ILE A 281 15.13 -14.11 -12.27
N LYS A 282 15.95 -13.73 -13.25
CA LYS A 282 17.38 -13.48 -13.04
C LYS A 282 17.58 -12.11 -12.39
N LEU A 283 18.06 -12.09 -11.15
CA LEU A 283 18.29 -10.90 -10.34
C LEU A 283 19.75 -10.78 -9.90
N ASP A 284 20.24 -9.55 -9.66
CA ASP A 284 21.54 -9.31 -9.05
C ASP A 284 21.55 -9.89 -7.62
N PRO A 285 22.41 -10.88 -7.33
CA PRO A 285 22.42 -11.55 -6.04
C PRO A 285 22.86 -10.64 -4.89
N ARG A 286 23.46 -9.47 -5.15
CA ARG A 286 23.86 -8.52 -4.10
C ARG A 286 22.68 -7.74 -3.55
N ASN A 287 21.67 -7.47 -4.38
CA ASN A 287 20.46 -6.76 -3.98
C ASN A 287 19.27 -7.15 -4.86
N PRO A 288 18.76 -8.39 -4.72
CA PRO A 288 17.74 -8.91 -5.63
C PRO A 288 16.43 -8.14 -5.52
N LYS A 289 16.06 -7.65 -4.34
CA LYS A 289 14.85 -6.83 -4.13
C LYS A 289 14.91 -5.54 -4.94
N ARG A 290 16.02 -4.79 -4.84
CA ARG A 290 16.20 -3.53 -5.57
C ARG A 290 16.25 -3.77 -7.07
N ASP A 291 17.01 -4.77 -7.51
CA ASP A 291 17.10 -5.11 -8.93
C ASP A 291 15.74 -5.55 -9.51
N PHE A 292 14.95 -6.33 -8.76
CA PHE A 292 13.58 -6.66 -9.13
C PHE A 292 12.74 -5.40 -9.32
N GLY A 293 12.76 -4.47 -8.33
CA GLY A 293 11.98 -3.24 -8.40
C GLY A 293 12.35 -2.36 -9.59
N LEU A 294 13.64 -2.22 -9.89
CA LEU A 294 14.11 -1.45 -11.05
C LEU A 294 13.71 -2.12 -12.38
N LYS A 295 13.87 -3.45 -12.50
CA LYS A 295 13.41 -4.21 -13.67
C LYS A 295 11.90 -4.18 -13.85
N LEU A 296 11.14 -4.17 -12.76
CA LEU A 296 9.69 -4.05 -12.79
C LEU A 296 9.31 -2.68 -13.37
N VAL A 297 9.92 -1.59 -12.90
CA VAL A 297 9.70 -0.23 -13.44
C VAL A 297 10.01 -0.17 -14.93
N GLU A 298 11.15 -0.73 -15.36
CA GLU A 298 11.53 -0.77 -16.79
C GLU A 298 10.51 -1.55 -17.63
N ARG A 299 10.13 -2.75 -17.18
CA ARG A 299 9.20 -3.64 -17.90
C ARG A 299 7.78 -3.10 -17.98
N THR A 300 7.37 -2.37 -16.96
CA THR A 300 6.00 -1.86 -16.87
C THR A 300 5.81 -0.54 -17.58
N GLY A 301 6.88 0.17 -17.95
CA GLY A 301 6.86 1.29 -18.92
C GLY A 301 5.55 2.10 -18.95
N SER A 302 4.76 1.92 -20.02
CA SER A 302 3.47 2.61 -20.24
C SER A 302 2.30 2.15 -19.35
N LEU A 303 2.39 0.97 -18.74
CA LEU A 303 1.42 0.45 -17.77
C LEU A 303 1.50 1.19 -16.43
N ASN A 304 2.68 1.69 -16.08
CA ASN A 304 2.85 2.45 -14.84
C ASN A 304 2.15 3.81 -14.94
N ALA A 305 0.99 3.91 -14.28
CA ALA A 305 0.16 5.12 -14.29
C ALA A 305 0.82 6.36 -13.66
N ALA A 306 1.88 6.17 -12.87
CA ALA A 306 2.64 7.24 -12.23
C ALA A 306 4.14 7.06 -12.46
N PRO A 307 4.66 7.43 -13.66
CA PRO A 307 6.09 7.52 -13.89
C PRO A 307 6.73 8.49 -12.88
N ASP A 308 7.82 8.08 -12.26
CA ASP A 308 8.44 8.80 -11.15
C ASP A 308 9.92 9.10 -11.45
N PRO A 309 10.21 10.22 -12.13
CA PRO A 309 11.57 10.64 -12.45
C PRO A 309 12.27 11.32 -11.27
N ILE A 310 11.60 11.52 -10.12
CA ILE A 310 12.12 12.29 -9.00
C ILE A 310 12.75 11.35 -7.96
N ASN A 311 11.98 10.38 -7.46
CA ASN A 311 12.41 9.56 -6.32
C ASN A 311 13.44 8.48 -6.70
N ARG A 312 13.60 8.17 -7.99
CA ARG A 312 14.57 7.15 -8.44
C ARG A 312 15.62 7.73 -9.39
N CYS A 313 15.79 9.05 -9.36
CA CYS A 313 16.72 9.73 -10.24
C CYS A 313 18.18 9.38 -9.90
N GLN A 314 18.94 8.95 -10.91
CA GLN A 314 20.39 8.77 -10.83
C GLN A 314 21.14 9.66 -11.85
N GLY A 315 20.41 10.44 -12.65
CA GLY A 315 20.95 11.25 -13.73
C GLY A 315 20.85 12.75 -13.46
N ALA A 316 21.15 13.55 -14.48
CA ALA A 316 21.14 15.02 -14.41
C ALA A 316 19.74 15.66 -14.56
N PHE A 317 18.70 14.86 -14.86
CA PHE A 317 17.35 15.35 -15.15
C PHE A 317 16.31 14.61 -14.29
N CYS A 318 16.13 15.09 -13.06
CA CYS A 318 15.25 14.54 -12.03
C CYS A 318 13.89 15.27 -11.99
N SER A 319 13.25 15.40 -13.15
CA SER A 319 11.98 16.11 -13.28
C SER A 319 11.08 15.49 -14.33
N ARG A 320 9.79 15.80 -14.23
CA ARG A 320 8.77 15.42 -15.21
C ARG A 320 8.98 16.23 -16.49
N PRO A 321 9.20 15.57 -17.66
CA PRO A 321 9.60 16.25 -18.89
C PRO A 321 8.56 17.24 -19.43
N GLN A 322 7.27 17.01 -19.16
CA GLN A 322 6.16 17.84 -19.60
C GLN A 322 6.00 19.15 -18.82
N MET A 323 6.72 19.34 -17.70
CA MET A 323 6.62 20.53 -16.87
C MET A 323 7.33 21.72 -17.52
N ASN A 324 6.92 22.95 -17.19
CA ASN A 324 7.66 24.15 -17.57
C ASN A 324 9.03 24.23 -16.87
N GLU A 325 9.91 25.11 -17.32
CA GLU A 325 11.29 25.19 -16.81
C GLU A 325 11.37 25.46 -15.30
N ALA A 326 10.57 26.40 -14.79
CA ALA A 326 10.55 26.75 -13.37
C ALA A 326 10.21 25.53 -12.49
N PHE A 327 9.18 24.76 -12.86
CA PHE A 327 8.81 23.55 -12.11
C PHE A 327 9.79 22.39 -12.32
N ARG A 328 10.40 22.25 -13.50
CA ARG A 328 11.47 21.25 -13.70
C ARG A 328 12.68 21.53 -12.80
N ASN A 329 13.07 22.80 -12.67
CA ASN A 329 14.14 23.22 -11.77
C ASN A 329 13.77 22.97 -10.30
N ALA A 330 12.53 23.28 -9.91
CA ALA A 330 12.02 22.98 -8.57
C ALA A 330 12.07 21.47 -8.26
N GLU A 331 11.58 20.61 -9.16
CA GLU A 331 11.63 19.16 -8.99
C GLU A 331 13.07 18.63 -8.92
N GLN A 332 13.96 19.16 -9.76
CA GLN A 332 15.39 18.84 -9.75
C GLN A 332 16.05 19.21 -8.42
N SER A 333 15.69 20.34 -7.82
CA SER A 333 16.18 20.70 -6.48
C SER A 333 15.59 19.77 -5.42
N LEU A 334 14.29 19.53 -5.43
CA LEU A 334 13.61 18.69 -4.45
C LEU A 334 14.05 17.23 -4.48
N SER A 335 14.50 16.73 -5.64
CA SER A 335 15.02 15.37 -5.76
C SER A 335 16.22 15.09 -4.84
N ARG A 336 16.90 16.13 -4.33
CA ARG A 336 17.99 15.98 -3.34
C ARG A 336 17.51 15.52 -1.96
N LEU A 337 16.23 15.77 -1.63
CA LEU A 337 15.66 15.46 -0.31
C LEU A 337 15.08 14.04 -0.20
N VAL A 338 14.87 13.34 -1.32
CA VAL A 338 14.16 12.05 -1.36
C VAL A 338 15.09 10.87 -1.47
N SER A 339 14.58 9.67 -1.16
CA SER A 339 15.27 8.38 -1.37
C SER A 339 16.65 8.28 -0.72
N ARG A 340 16.84 9.00 0.38
CA ARG A 340 18.02 8.96 1.24
C ARG A 340 17.57 8.76 2.69
N PRO A 341 18.30 7.96 3.47
CA PRO A 341 17.94 7.71 4.86
C PRO A 341 18.23 8.94 5.74
N ALA A 342 17.47 9.11 6.82
CA ALA A 342 17.62 10.17 7.80
C ALA A 342 18.97 10.14 8.52
N ALA A 343 19.67 9.00 8.51
CA ALA A 343 21.08 8.93 8.91
C ALA A 343 21.96 9.93 8.12
N GLY A 344 21.67 10.14 6.84
CA GLY A 344 22.36 11.10 5.96
C GLY A 344 21.63 12.44 5.79
N LEU A 345 20.32 12.51 6.06
CA LEU A 345 19.51 13.73 5.98
C LEU A 345 18.69 13.91 7.28
N LYS A 346 19.32 14.43 8.33
CA LYS A 346 18.77 14.43 9.70
C LYS A 346 17.47 15.25 9.86
N VAL A 347 17.23 16.23 8.97
CA VAL A 347 16.02 17.07 8.99
C VAL A 347 14.73 16.28 8.81
N ILE A 348 14.80 15.07 8.22
CA ILE A 348 13.66 14.15 8.10
C ILE A 348 12.99 13.92 9.46
N ASN A 349 13.77 13.88 10.55
CA ASN A 349 13.22 13.65 11.89
C ASN A 349 12.35 14.80 12.41
N GLN A 350 12.51 16.00 11.83
CA GLN A 350 11.77 17.21 12.19
C GLN A 350 10.51 17.40 11.34
N LEU A 351 10.34 16.61 10.27
CA LEU A 351 9.17 16.67 9.41
C LEU A 351 8.01 15.82 9.94
N PRO A 352 6.77 16.30 9.79
CA PRO A 352 5.57 15.49 9.90
C PRO A 352 5.50 14.35 8.89
N GLU A 353 4.51 13.48 9.05
CA GLU A 353 4.30 12.30 8.19
C GLU A 353 3.88 12.68 6.76
N ALA A 354 2.99 13.65 6.61
CA ALA A 354 2.49 14.13 5.32
C ALA A 354 2.56 15.67 5.23
N THR A 355 3.66 16.17 4.69
CA THR A 355 3.87 17.60 4.41
C THR A 355 3.48 17.93 2.97
N LEU A 356 2.81 19.06 2.76
CA LEU A 356 2.39 19.53 1.45
C LEU A 356 3.26 20.72 1.04
N LEU A 357 3.88 20.64 -0.13
CA LEU A 357 4.64 21.74 -0.72
C LEU A 357 3.77 22.38 -1.80
N ARG A 358 3.34 23.61 -1.57
CA ARG A 358 2.70 24.45 -2.59
C ARG A 358 3.79 25.31 -3.22
N ILE A 359 4.14 24.99 -4.46
CA ILE A 359 5.19 25.70 -5.22
C ILE A 359 4.52 26.62 -6.22
N GLU A 360 4.80 27.91 -6.14
CA GLU A 360 4.17 28.93 -6.98
C GLU A 360 5.18 29.63 -7.88
N ALA A 361 4.90 29.64 -9.17
CA ALA A 361 5.69 30.35 -10.17
C ALA A 361 5.21 31.80 -10.32
N PRO A 362 6.06 32.71 -10.83
CA PRO A 362 5.63 34.04 -11.24
C PRO A 362 4.43 33.95 -12.20
N GLY A 363 3.37 34.72 -11.93
CA GLY A 363 2.12 34.69 -12.71
C GLY A 363 1.02 33.78 -12.16
N GLY A 364 1.21 33.17 -10.98
CA GLY A 364 0.14 32.49 -10.22
C GLY A 364 -0.10 31.03 -10.61
N GLN A 365 0.72 30.47 -11.51
CA GLN A 365 0.71 29.03 -11.75
C GLN A 365 1.32 28.32 -10.54
N ARG A 366 0.71 27.20 -10.13
CA ARG A 366 1.17 26.45 -8.95
C ARG A 366 1.19 24.95 -9.19
N GLN A 367 2.05 24.28 -8.44
CA GLN A 367 2.08 22.83 -8.31
C GLN A 367 2.05 22.47 -6.83
N VAL A 368 1.32 21.40 -6.50
CA VAL A 368 1.30 20.85 -5.16
C VAL A 368 2.05 19.53 -5.16
N TYR A 369 2.90 19.31 -4.17
CA TYR A 369 3.60 18.06 -3.95
C TYR A 369 3.33 17.56 -2.55
N SER A 370 3.18 16.25 -2.39
CA SER A 370 3.18 15.59 -1.09
C SER A 370 4.59 15.09 -0.80
N LEU A 371 5.21 15.63 0.25
CA LEU A 371 6.45 15.15 0.82
C LEU A 371 6.09 14.22 1.98
N LEU A 372 6.17 12.92 1.71
CA LEU A 372 5.76 11.87 2.64
C LEU A 372 6.98 11.32 3.35
N ARG A 373 6.96 11.33 4.69
CA ARG A 373 7.96 10.67 5.50
C ARG A 373 7.59 9.19 5.62
N ASN A 374 8.48 8.32 5.16
CA ASN A 374 8.34 6.88 5.33
C ASN A 374 9.11 6.47 6.57
N ARG A 375 8.42 6.19 7.68
CA ARG A 375 9.07 5.72 8.90
C ARG A 375 9.52 4.28 8.78
N ALA A 376 10.75 4.02 9.18
CA ALA A 376 11.32 2.69 9.15
C ALA A 376 11.05 1.95 10.46
N HIS A 377 10.73 0.67 10.34
CA HIS A 377 10.45 -0.20 11.46
C HIS A 377 11.22 -1.52 11.30
N SER A 378 11.71 -2.05 12.42
CA SER A 378 12.42 -3.33 12.45
C SER A 378 11.50 -4.51 12.13
N ASN A 379 10.18 -4.35 12.34
CA ASN A 379 9.10 -5.21 11.85
C ASN A 379 7.72 -4.54 12.05
N VAL A 380 6.67 -5.06 11.40
CA VAL A 380 5.26 -4.63 11.55
C VAL A 380 4.36 -5.75 12.09
N ALA A 381 4.94 -6.73 12.78
CA ALA A 381 4.29 -7.96 13.22
C ALA A 381 3.30 -7.82 14.40
N PHE A 382 3.23 -6.63 15.03
CA PHE A 382 2.50 -6.42 16.27
C PHE A 382 1.59 -5.21 16.19
N LEU A 383 0.41 -5.31 16.82
CA LEU A 383 -0.61 -4.26 16.88
C LEU A 383 -0.28 -3.09 17.80
N LEU A 384 0.67 -3.27 18.72
CA LEU A 384 1.03 -2.32 19.76
C LEU A 384 2.54 -2.19 19.88
N GLY A 385 3.00 -1.16 20.60
CA GLY A 385 4.42 -0.98 20.91
C GLY A 385 5.29 -0.66 19.68
N GLU A 386 4.74 0.06 18.70
CA GLU A 386 5.46 0.52 17.51
C GLU A 386 6.78 1.22 17.85
N ALA A 387 6.79 2.05 18.91
CA ALA A 387 7.98 2.80 19.35
C ALA A 387 9.21 1.92 19.60
N TYR A 388 9.04 0.68 20.08
CA TYR A 388 10.16 -0.25 20.31
C TYR A 388 10.73 -0.83 19.01
N ARG A 389 10.00 -0.70 17.91
CA ARG A 389 10.35 -1.20 16.59
C ARG A 389 10.81 -0.09 15.66
N TYR A 390 10.58 1.17 16.00
CA TYR A 390 10.89 2.33 15.18
C TYR A 390 12.40 2.54 15.02
N GLN A 391 12.85 2.77 13.78
CA GLN A 391 14.25 2.92 13.39
C GLN A 391 14.48 4.28 12.71
N PRO A 392 14.51 5.39 13.47
CA PRO A 392 14.49 6.76 12.91
C PRO A 392 15.63 7.05 11.93
N GLY A 393 16.80 6.42 12.12
CA GLY A 393 17.94 6.59 11.20
C GLY A 393 17.70 6.07 9.78
N LEU A 394 16.68 5.22 9.59
CA LEU A 394 16.32 4.63 8.30
C LEU A 394 15.08 5.28 7.67
N ASP A 395 14.50 6.29 8.31
CA ASP A 395 13.41 7.07 7.71
C ASP A 395 13.84 7.69 6.38
N SER A 396 12.91 7.82 5.44
CA SER A 396 13.18 8.43 4.13
C SER A 396 12.03 9.34 3.72
N LEU A 397 12.23 10.15 2.69
CA LEU A 397 11.18 10.95 2.09
C LEU A 397 10.82 10.42 0.70
N THR A 398 9.53 10.46 0.38
CA THR A 398 8.98 10.30 -0.97
C THR A 398 8.32 11.61 -1.38
N LEU A 399 8.65 12.14 -2.56
CA LEU A 399 7.97 13.30 -3.15
C LEU A 399 6.99 12.84 -4.22
N TYR A 400 5.71 13.14 -4.06
CA TYR A 400 4.68 12.83 -5.04
C TYR A 400 4.06 14.11 -5.62
N PRO A 401 3.96 14.26 -6.95
CA PRO A 401 3.25 15.38 -7.55
C PRO A 401 1.73 15.24 -7.40
N GLY A 402 1.17 16.06 -6.53
CA GLY A 402 -0.25 16.07 -6.16
C GLY A 402 -0.46 15.92 -4.66
N VAL A 403 -1.73 15.85 -4.26
CA VAL A 403 -2.14 15.67 -2.86
C VAL A 403 -2.37 14.18 -2.61
N LEU A 404 -1.47 13.54 -1.89
CA LEU A 404 -1.49 12.11 -1.55
C LEU A 404 -1.67 11.92 -0.04
N SER A 405 -2.55 12.72 0.57
CA SER A 405 -3.01 12.51 1.95
C SER A 405 -4.40 13.11 2.11
N SER A 406 -5.25 12.46 2.91
CA SER A 406 -6.54 13.03 3.32
C SER A 406 -6.41 13.98 4.52
N TYR A 407 -5.24 13.95 5.16
CA TYR A 407 -4.92 14.68 6.38
C TYR A 407 -3.56 15.37 6.22
N PRO A 408 -3.51 16.55 5.58
CA PRO A 408 -2.30 17.36 5.55
C PRO A 408 -1.81 17.65 6.98
N ASN A 409 -0.56 17.29 7.30
CA ASN A 409 0.02 17.61 8.61
C ASN A 409 0.61 19.01 8.62
N PHE A 410 1.22 19.46 7.53
CA PHE A 410 1.78 20.81 7.45
C PHE A 410 1.90 21.26 5.99
N ILE A 411 1.88 22.57 5.74
CA ILE A 411 2.06 23.17 4.42
C ILE A 411 3.28 24.08 4.42
N PHE A 412 4.15 23.92 3.44
CA PHE A 412 5.09 24.95 3.02
C PHE A 412 4.60 25.60 1.72
N ASN A 413 4.58 26.93 1.68
CA ASN A 413 4.30 27.70 0.48
C ASN A 413 5.60 28.36 0.00
N ILE A 414 6.09 27.94 -1.17
CA ILE A 414 7.45 28.24 -1.63
C ILE A 414 7.38 28.84 -3.05
N PRO A 415 7.89 30.05 -3.29
CA PRO A 415 8.13 30.52 -4.66
C PRO A 415 9.06 29.58 -5.42
N THR A 416 8.87 29.36 -6.73
CA THR A 416 9.75 28.49 -7.53
C THR A 416 11.23 28.84 -7.40
N ASP A 417 11.53 30.13 -7.32
CA ASP A 417 12.89 30.67 -7.28
C ASP A 417 13.57 30.43 -5.93
N ASP A 418 12.79 30.23 -4.86
CA ASP A 418 13.26 29.93 -3.49
C ASP A 418 13.48 28.43 -3.27
N VAL A 419 12.99 27.55 -4.15
CA VAL A 419 13.08 26.09 -3.96
C VAL A 419 14.53 25.59 -3.78
N PRO A 420 15.54 26.07 -4.54
CA PRO A 420 16.93 25.68 -4.31
C PRO A 420 17.41 26.01 -2.89
N GLU A 421 17.08 27.20 -2.40
CA GLU A 421 17.46 27.67 -1.06
C GLU A 421 16.71 26.91 0.03
N PHE A 422 15.41 26.65 -0.14
CA PHE A 422 14.62 25.80 0.75
C PHE A 422 15.28 24.42 0.92
N VAL A 423 15.72 23.80 -0.18
CA VAL A 423 16.39 22.50 -0.14
C VAL A 423 17.74 22.59 0.57
N GLU A 424 18.55 23.62 0.31
CA GLU A 424 19.84 23.82 0.99
C GLU A 424 19.67 24.02 2.49
N ASP A 425 18.69 24.82 2.90
CA ASP A 425 18.35 25.03 4.31
C ASP A 425 17.90 23.73 4.97
N MET A 426 17.08 22.91 4.29
CA MET A 426 16.68 21.59 4.77
C MET A 426 17.89 20.67 4.95
N GLU A 427 18.82 20.62 3.99
CA GLU A 427 20.07 19.84 4.09
C GLU A 427 20.96 20.34 5.25
N TYR A 428 21.01 21.66 5.48
CA TYR A 428 21.84 22.30 6.49
C TYR A 428 21.24 22.30 7.91
N ALA A 429 19.92 22.20 8.04
CA ALA A 429 19.21 22.19 9.31
C ALA A 429 19.57 20.99 10.19
N LYS A 430 19.81 19.83 9.58
CA LYS A 430 20.12 18.58 10.29
C LYS A 430 19.11 18.31 11.43
N ASP A 431 19.57 18.15 12.66
CA ASP A 431 18.78 17.97 13.89
C ASP A 431 18.68 19.25 14.74
N ASP A 432 19.11 20.40 14.21
CA ASP A 432 19.01 21.70 14.88
C ASP A 432 17.59 22.27 14.72
N ALA A 433 16.82 22.24 15.81
CA ALA A 433 15.46 22.75 15.86
C ALA A 433 15.36 24.26 15.55
N ALA A 434 16.36 25.05 15.93
CA ALA A 434 16.34 26.49 15.66
C ALA A 434 16.61 26.79 14.18
N ARG A 435 17.36 25.93 13.48
CA ARG A 435 17.51 26.02 12.02
C ARG A 435 16.21 25.65 11.31
N PHE A 436 15.60 24.54 11.69
CA PHE A 436 14.33 24.11 11.10
C PHE A 436 13.22 25.14 11.34
N GLU A 437 13.17 25.74 12.53
CA GLU A 437 12.24 26.83 12.84
C GLU A 437 12.38 28.01 11.88
N ARG A 438 13.60 28.35 11.41
CA ARG A 438 13.78 29.42 10.42
C ARG A 438 13.16 29.07 9.06
N ILE A 439 13.23 27.80 8.66
CA ILE A 439 12.56 27.29 7.45
C ILE A 439 11.05 27.43 7.60
N VAL A 440 10.52 27.03 8.76
CA VAL A 440 9.08 27.14 9.09
C VAL A 440 8.63 28.60 9.13
N MET A 441 9.41 29.50 9.71
CA MET A 441 9.07 30.94 9.76
C MET A 441 9.05 31.60 8.38
N ARG A 442 9.90 31.13 7.45
CA ARG A 442 10.00 31.72 6.11
C ARG A 442 8.94 31.19 5.15
N TRP A 443 8.71 29.89 5.10
CA TRP A 443 7.84 29.26 4.10
C TRP A 443 6.66 28.49 4.70
N GLY A 444 6.65 28.25 6.01
CA GLY A 444 5.62 27.46 6.68
C GLY A 444 4.30 28.20 6.85
N VAL A 445 3.20 27.49 6.65
CA VAL A 445 1.83 28.01 6.85
C VAL A 445 1.30 27.51 8.18
N ARG A 446 1.59 28.21 9.29
CA ARG A 446 1.03 27.87 10.60
C ARG A 446 -0.49 28.12 10.64
N ARG A 447 -1.19 27.50 11.60
CA ARG A 447 -2.64 27.76 11.83
C ARG A 447 -2.95 29.24 12.10
N SER A 448 -1.98 29.99 12.64
CA SER A 448 -2.06 31.43 12.90
C SER A 448 -1.80 32.30 11.66
N HIS A 449 -1.41 31.70 10.52
CA HIS A 449 -1.15 32.46 9.30
C HIS A 449 -2.43 33.19 8.83
N PRO A 450 -2.39 34.50 8.53
CA PRO A 450 -3.61 35.27 8.21
C PRO A 450 -4.37 34.75 6.98
N GLN A 451 -3.65 34.10 6.06
CA GLN A 451 -4.21 33.44 4.87
C GLN A 451 -4.27 31.91 4.96
N PHE A 452 -4.24 31.32 6.16
CA PHE A 452 -4.24 29.86 6.36
C PHE A 452 -5.30 29.14 5.51
N TRP A 453 -6.55 29.60 5.57
CA TRP A 453 -7.66 28.98 4.85
C TRP A 453 -7.54 29.07 3.33
N HIS A 454 -6.88 30.11 2.81
CA HIS A 454 -6.59 30.21 1.37
C HIS A 454 -5.69 29.03 0.97
N TYR A 455 -4.54 28.86 1.62
CA TYR A 455 -3.59 27.79 1.31
C TYR A 455 -4.16 26.39 1.57
N PHE A 456 -4.88 26.19 2.68
CA PHE A 456 -5.46 24.89 3.00
C PHE A 456 -6.55 24.48 1.99
N HIS A 457 -7.47 25.39 1.63
CA HIS A 457 -8.51 25.09 0.63
C HIS A 457 -7.95 25.00 -0.79
N ASP A 458 -6.80 25.62 -1.05
CA ASP A 458 -6.14 25.54 -2.33
C ASP A 458 -5.70 24.10 -2.67
N LEU A 459 -5.32 23.31 -1.66
CA LEU A 459 -5.03 21.87 -1.84
C LEU A 459 -6.24 21.13 -2.46
N ASN A 460 -7.44 21.36 -1.93
CA ASN A 460 -8.66 20.76 -2.47
C ASN A 460 -9.01 21.33 -3.86
N SER A 461 -8.75 22.62 -4.09
CA SER A 461 -8.94 23.25 -5.41
C SER A 461 -8.02 22.60 -6.45
N PHE A 462 -6.76 22.34 -6.10
CA PHE A 462 -5.81 21.62 -6.94
C PHE A 462 -6.28 20.19 -7.25
N ILE A 463 -6.85 19.46 -6.29
CA ILE A 463 -7.46 18.13 -6.56
C ILE A 463 -8.63 18.27 -7.53
N LYS A 464 -9.50 19.26 -7.37
CA LYS A 464 -10.62 19.48 -8.31
C LYS A 464 -10.13 19.79 -9.73
N GLU A 465 -9.06 20.57 -9.85
CA GLU A 465 -8.45 20.94 -11.13
C GLU A 465 -7.78 19.74 -11.83
N THR A 466 -7.12 18.86 -11.07
CA THR A 466 -6.27 17.79 -11.62
C THR A 466 -6.88 16.39 -11.59
N GLN A 467 -7.73 16.11 -10.60
CA GLN A 467 -8.36 14.80 -10.34
C GLN A 467 -9.80 14.99 -9.84
N PRO A 468 -10.71 15.58 -10.64
CA PRO A 468 -12.05 15.99 -10.20
C PRO A 468 -12.91 14.85 -9.62
N VAL A 469 -12.70 13.61 -10.09
CA VAL A 469 -13.44 12.43 -9.60
C VAL A 469 -13.06 12.09 -8.16
N GLU A 470 -11.82 12.38 -7.76
CA GLU A 470 -11.28 12.10 -6.42
C GLU A 470 -11.49 13.27 -5.44
N ALA A 471 -12.01 14.40 -5.92
CA ALA A 471 -12.15 15.60 -5.12
C ALA A 471 -13.09 15.41 -3.91
N GLY A 472 -12.60 15.83 -2.75
CA GLY A 472 -13.34 15.82 -1.50
C GLY A 472 -12.66 16.73 -0.49
N VAL A 473 -13.39 17.15 0.54
CA VAL A 473 -12.84 18.02 1.60
C VAL A 473 -11.73 17.27 2.35
N LEU A 474 -10.56 17.90 2.46
CA LEU A 474 -9.43 17.44 3.26
C LEU A 474 -9.68 17.78 4.74
N ASP A 475 -9.22 16.92 5.64
CA ASP A 475 -9.46 17.08 7.08
C ASP A 475 -8.22 17.66 7.79
N MET A 476 -8.41 18.81 8.43
CA MET A 476 -7.39 19.59 9.13
C MET A 476 -7.07 19.06 10.54
N ASN A 477 -7.78 18.06 11.07
CA ASN A 477 -7.62 17.62 12.47
C ASN A 477 -6.22 17.14 12.84
N ARG A 478 -5.39 16.77 11.86
CA ARG A 478 -3.99 16.33 12.06
C ARG A 478 -2.96 17.39 11.67
N TYR A 479 -3.40 18.63 11.43
CA TYR A 479 -2.50 19.72 11.08
C TYR A 479 -1.65 20.10 12.29
N GLU A 480 -0.34 19.98 12.20
CA GLU A 480 0.59 20.27 13.27
C GLU A 480 0.85 21.77 13.41
N ASN A 481 1.31 22.16 14.60
CA ASN A 481 1.86 23.49 14.83
C ASN A 481 3.35 23.31 15.09
N LEU A 482 4.08 22.96 14.03
CA LEU A 482 5.53 23.17 13.94
C LEU A 482 5.77 24.64 14.16
#